data_AF-A0A565BY13-F1
#
_entry.id   AF-A0A565BY13-F1
#
_cell.length_a   1.000
_cell.length_b   1.000
_cell.length_c   1.000
_cell.angle_alpha   90.00
_cell.angle_beta   90.00
_cell.angle_gamma   90.00
#
_symmetry.space_group_name_H-M   'P 1'
#
loop_
_entity.id
_entity.type
_entity.pdbx_description
1 polymer ?
#
loop_
_entity_poly.entity_id
_entity_poly.type
_entity_poly.pdbx_seq_one_letter_code
_entity_poly.pdbx_strand_id
1 'polypeptide(L)'
;MGDVNPWIYNAVERGVSELKLSIKTRYNRCPPSELGVVIGPKDTGEIFLGFELVMCKTLVKLTLGTQITLGNIPPDMCLLALKSLFIDSIFFTGEYLYKVLLPGCPVLEELSVHHEDFEGMPWCIASKTIKKLSVYYDVESEVDFMAHGMSFDASNLVSLDYYDYALYKYPQVNLGPWSKLSWIFIILENKSRGRI
;
A
#
# COMPACT_ATOMS: atom_id res chain seq x y z
N MET A 1 -18.65 13.81 8.86
CA MET A 1 -18.45 12.71 9.82
C MET A 1 -19.48 11.64 9.46
N GLY A 2 -19.16 10.82 8.47
CA GLY A 2 -20.05 9.77 7.96
C GLY A 2 -19.85 8.50 8.76
N ASP A 3 -20.96 7.82 9.03
CA ASP A 3 -21.09 6.60 9.84
C ASP A 3 -19.89 5.66 9.71
N VAL A 4 -19.15 5.56 10.82
CA VAL A 4 -18.25 4.45 11.08
C VAL A 4 -19.07 3.19 10.94
N ASN A 5 -18.74 2.35 9.95
CA ASN A 5 -19.43 1.10 9.69
C ASN A 5 -19.54 0.26 10.98
N PRO A 6 -20.73 0.16 11.62
CA PRO A 6 -20.83 -0.41 12.96
C PRO A 6 -20.36 -1.86 13.04
N TRP A 7 -20.35 -2.56 11.90
CA TRP A 7 -19.86 -3.92 11.79
C TRP A 7 -18.33 -4.03 11.95
N ILE A 8 -17.55 -3.04 11.51
CA ILE A 8 -16.08 -3.02 11.67
C ILE A 8 -15.74 -2.85 13.15
N TYR A 9 -16.38 -1.89 13.82
CA TYR A 9 -16.24 -1.70 15.25
C TYR A 9 -16.60 -2.97 16.04
N ASN A 10 -17.74 -3.57 15.73
CA ASN A 10 -18.18 -4.82 16.38
C ASN A 10 -17.20 -5.98 16.15
N ALA A 11 -16.61 -6.09 14.95
CA ALA A 11 -15.59 -7.11 14.69
C ALA A 11 -14.34 -6.86 15.53
N VAL A 12 -13.86 -5.62 15.57
CA VAL A 12 -12.71 -5.22 16.39
C VAL A 12 -12.95 -5.48 17.89
N GLU A 13 -14.10 -5.08 18.42
CA GLU A 13 -14.45 -5.30 19.84
C GLU A 13 -14.51 -6.78 20.19
N ARG A 14 -14.93 -7.63 19.25
CA ARG A 14 -14.95 -9.09 19.43
C ARG A 14 -13.58 -9.74 19.37
N GLY A 15 -12.52 -8.95 19.17
CA GLY A 15 -11.14 -9.43 19.19
C GLY A 15 -10.78 -10.29 17.99
N VAL A 16 -11.25 -9.92 16.79
CA VAL A 16 -10.85 -10.62 15.56
C VAL A 16 -9.33 -10.60 15.39
N SER A 17 -8.78 -11.73 14.95
CA SER A 17 -7.35 -11.88 14.65
C SER A 17 -7.02 -11.63 13.19
N GLU A 18 -8.00 -11.80 12.31
CA GLU A 18 -7.86 -11.57 10.87
C GLU A 18 -9.05 -10.74 10.39
N LEU A 19 -8.75 -9.70 9.63
CA LEU A 19 -9.76 -8.84 9.02
C LEU A 19 -9.43 -8.59 7.56
N LYS A 20 -10.39 -8.92 6.69
CA LYS A 20 -10.33 -8.62 5.27
C LYS A 20 -11.40 -7.60 4.92
N LEU A 21 -10.96 -6.42 4.52
CA LEU A 21 -11.79 -5.31 4.10
C LEU A 21 -11.60 -5.11 2.60
N SER A 22 -12.67 -5.21 1.83
CA SER A 22 -12.68 -4.87 0.42
C SER A 22 -14.06 -4.34 0.10
N ILE A 23 -14.13 -3.16 -0.52
CA ILE A 23 -15.37 -2.54 -0.94
C ILE A 23 -15.37 -2.55 -2.45
N LYS A 24 -16.44 -3.11 -3.03
CA LYS A 24 -16.71 -2.97 -4.46
C LYS A 24 -17.77 -1.90 -4.62
N THR A 25 -17.38 -0.64 -4.83
CA THR A 25 -18.35 0.38 -5.25
C THR A 25 -18.64 0.22 -6.74
N ARG A 26 -19.83 0.66 -7.18
CA ARG A 26 -20.25 0.60 -8.59
C ARG A 26 -19.61 1.70 -9.46
N TYR A 27 -18.73 2.53 -8.90
CA TYR A 27 -18.03 3.56 -9.65
C TYR A 27 -16.74 2.97 -10.21
N ASN A 28 -16.85 2.46 -11.44
CA ASN A 28 -15.69 2.25 -12.29
C ASN A 28 -14.99 3.59 -12.50
N ARG A 29 -13.65 3.55 -12.42
CA ARG A 29 -12.67 4.60 -12.68
C ARG A 29 -13.20 5.68 -13.64
N CYS A 30 -13.27 6.93 -13.18
CA CYS A 30 -13.25 8.05 -14.12
C CYS A 30 -11.85 8.13 -14.72
N PRO A 31 -11.69 8.23 -16.06
CA PRO A 31 -10.41 8.58 -16.65
C PRO A 31 -9.97 9.95 -16.12
N PRO A 32 -8.66 10.23 -15.99
CA PRO A 32 -8.19 11.56 -15.66
C PRO A 32 -8.75 12.53 -16.72
N SER A 33 -9.57 13.48 -16.29
CA SER A 33 -10.09 14.53 -17.17
C SER A 33 -8.92 15.30 -17.77
N GLU A 34 -9.00 15.64 -19.07
CA GLU A 34 -7.96 16.32 -19.89
C GLU A 34 -7.45 17.67 -19.34
N LEU A 35 -7.92 18.10 -18.16
CA LEU A 35 -7.60 19.40 -17.55
C LEU A 35 -6.56 19.35 -16.42
N GLY A 36 -5.93 18.22 -16.14
CA GLY A 36 -4.89 18.12 -15.11
C GLY A 36 -5.38 18.42 -13.68
N VAL A 37 -6.69 18.39 -13.46
CA VAL A 37 -7.28 18.45 -12.12
C VAL A 37 -7.30 17.03 -11.58
N VAL A 38 -6.35 16.72 -10.70
CA VAL A 38 -6.47 15.58 -9.79
C VAL A 38 -7.70 15.85 -8.93
N ILE A 39 -8.84 15.28 -9.32
CA ILE A 39 -10.04 15.33 -8.48
C ILE A 39 -9.70 14.44 -7.29
N GLY A 40 -9.30 15.08 -6.20
CA GLY A 40 -9.09 14.41 -4.93
C GLY A 40 -10.35 13.66 -4.48
N PRO A 41 -10.23 12.82 -3.44
CA PRO A 41 -11.14 11.71 -3.12
C PRO A 41 -12.53 12.13 -2.56
N LYS A 42 -13.11 13.23 -3.04
CA LYS A 42 -14.30 13.85 -2.43
C LYS A 42 -15.62 13.25 -2.90
N ASP A 43 -15.65 12.54 -4.02
CA ASP A 43 -16.90 12.06 -4.64
C ASP A 43 -17.01 10.53 -4.75
N THR A 44 -16.05 9.75 -4.21
CA THR A 44 -16.14 8.29 -4.19
C THR A 44 -16.57 7.81 -2.80
N GLY A 45 -17.37 6.74 -2.71
CA GLY A 45 -17.95 6.23 -1.46
C GLY A 45 -16.92 5.57 -0.53
N GLU A 46 -15.93 6.34 -0.10
CA GLU A 46 -14.73 5.88 0.62
C GLU A 46 -15.01 5.63 2.10
N ILE A 47 -14.45 4.53 2.62
CA ILE A 47 -14.45 4.24 4.05
C ILE A 47 -13.15 4.75 4.67
N PHE A 48 -13.27 5.67 5.64
CA PHE A 48 -12.17 6.10 6.49
C PHE A 48 -11.98 5.14 7.67
N LEU A 49 -10.81 4.49 7.76
CA LEU A 49 -10.53 3.43 8.75
C LEU A 49 -9.72 3.88 9.99
N GLY A 50 -9.89 5.13 10.44
CA GLY A 50 -8.91 5.83 11.28
C GLY A 50 -8.74 5.36 12.73
N PHE A 51 -9.81 5.01 13.46
CA PHE A 51 -9.72 4.80 14.91
C PHE A 51 -10.00 3.36 15.35
N GLU A 52 -10.92 2.68 14.67
CA GLU A 52 -11.43 1.40 15.15
C GLU A 52 -10.40 0.30 14.95
N LEU A 53 -9.76 0.21 13.78
CA LEU A 53 -8.76 -0.82 13.50
C LEU A 53 -7.57 -0.73 14.46
N VAL A 54 -7.18 0.49 14.80
CA VAL A 54 -5.96 0.73 15.57
C VAL A 54 -6.14 0.38 17.05
N MET A 55 -7.38 0.27 17.54
CA MET A 55 -7.66 -0.23 18.88
C MET A 55 -7.62 -1.76 18.98
N CYS A 56 -7.57 -2.47 17.84
CA CYS A 56 -7.61 -3.92 17.82
C CYS A 56 -6.25 -4.54 18.20
N LYS A 57 -6.08 -4.84 19.49
CA LYS A 57 -4.86 -5.48 20.02
C LYS A 57 -4.68 -6.94 19.58
N THR A 58 -5.70 -7.55 18.99
CA THR A 58 -5.70 -8.95 18.56
C THR A 58 -5.47 -9.11 17.06
N LEU A 59 -5.55 -8.02 16.29
CA LEU A 59 -5.48 -8.10 14.84
C LEU A 59 -4.07 -8.42 14.37
N VAL A 60 -3.88 -9.66 13.90
CA VAL A 60 -2.60 -10.20 13.40
C VAL A 60 -2.48 -10.05 11.90
N LYS A 61 -3.60 -10.15 11.17
CA LYS A 61 -3.63 -10.07 9.72
C LYS A 61 -4.67 -9.09 9.23
N LEU A 62 -4.23 -8.14 8.41
CA LEU A 62 -5.09 -7.14 7.79
C LEU A 62 -4.95 -7.22 6.27
N THR A 63 -6.08 -7.35 5.60
CA THR A 63 -6.17 -7.25 4.15
C THR A 63 -7.05 -6.06 3.81
N LEU A 64 -6.48 -5.09 3.10
CA LEU A 64 -7.16 -3.91 2.61
C LEU A 64 -7.22 -4.01 1.07
N GLY A 65 -8.42 -3.97 0.51
CA GLY A 65 -8.64 -3.99 -0.94
C GLY A 65 -9.06 -2.63 -1.51
N THR A 66 -9.42 -2.65 -2.79
CA THR A 66 -9.77 -1.48 -3.61
C THR A 66 -10.74 -0.50 -2.94
N GLN A 67 -10.56 0.80 -3.25
CA GLN A 67 -11.48 1.89 -2.88
C GLN A 67 -11.61 2.14 -1.36
N ILE A 68 -10.59 1.75 -0.61
CA ILE A 68 -10.42 2.11 0.79
C ILE A 68 -9.38 3.22 0.84
N THR A 69 -9.70 4.34 1.48
CA THR A 69 -8.71 5.34 1.85
C THR A 69 -8.44 5.27 3.35
N LEU A 70 -7.16 5.12 3.69
CA LEU A 70 -6.75 5.23 5.08
C LEU A 70 -6.87 6.70 5.48
N GLY A 71 -7.74 6.99 6.44
CA GLY A 71 -7.81 8.31 7.06
C GLY A 71 -6.50 8.66 7.77
N ASN A 72 -6.40 9.88 8.30
CA ASN A 72 -5.26 10.23 9.14
C ASN A 72 -5.22 9.33 10.38
N ILE A 73 -4.34 8.33 10.36
CA ILE A 73 -4.02 7.51 11.53
C ILE A 73 -3.12 8.39 12.41
N PRO A 74 -3.47 8.63 13.68
CA PRO A 74 -2.61 9.38 14.58
C PRO A 74 -1.25 8.67 14.72
N PRO A 75 -0.12 9.39 14.73
CA PRO A 75 1.22 8.80 14.87
C PRO A 75 1.38 7.94 16.14
N ASP A 76 0.61 8.28 17.17
CA ASP A 76 0.65 7.62 18.48
C ASP A 76 -0.16 6.31 18.53
N MET A 77 -0.83 5.95 17.43
CA MET A 77 -1.80 4.88 17.39
C MET A 77 -1.23 3.70 16.59
N CYS A 78 -1.07 2.54 17.24
CA CYS A 78 -0.31 1.42 16.70
C CYS A 78 -1.14 0.14 16.54
N LEU A 79 -1.00 -0.52 15.38
CA LEU A 79 -1.46 -1.90 15.14
C LEU A 79 -0.42 -2.87 15.73
N LEU A 80 -0.34 -2.89 17.06
CA LEU A 80 0.73 -3.54 17.83
C LEU A 80 0.85 -5.05 17.64
N ALA A 81 -0.20 -5.73 17.19
CA ALA A 81 -0.21 -7.17 16.97
C ALA A 81 -0.12 -7.57 15.49
N LEU A 82 -0.12 -6.59 14.58
CA LEU A 82 -0.22 -6.85 13.16
C LEU A 82 1.10 -7.40 12.62
N LYS A 83 1.07 -8.65 12.18
CA LYS A 83 2.23 -9.36 11.60
C LYS A 83 2.17 -9.43 10.08
N SER A 84 0.98 -9.38 9.50
CA SER A 84 0.78 -9.52 8.06
C SER A 84 -0.18 -8.46 7.53
N LEU A 85 0.28 -7.67 6.56
CA LEU A 85 -0.49 -6.63 5.89
C LEU A 85 -0.49 -6.88 4.39
N PHE A 86 -1.69 -7.01 3.83
CA PHE A 86 -1.92 -7.06 2.39
C PHE A 86 -2.69 -5.82 1.96
N ILE A 87 -2.16 -5.13 0.95
CA ILE A 87 -2.71 -3.93 0.36
C ILE A 87 -2.95 -4.24 -1.11
N ASP A 88 -4.18 -4.04 -1.57
CA ASP A 88 -4.57 -4.19 -2.95
C ASP A 88 -5.26 -2.93 -3.45
N SER A 89 -4.57 -2.24 -4.36
CA SER A 89 -5.06 -1.09 -5.13
C SER A 89 -5.66 0.01 -4.24
N ILE A 90 -4.84 0.48 -3.29
CA ILE A 90 -5.16 1.55 -2.33
C ILE A 90 -4.30 2.77 -2.61
N PHE A 91 -4.92 3.94 -2.55
CA PHE A 91 -4.23 5.20 -2.79
C PHE A 91 -3.48 5.65 -1.54
N PHE A 92 -2.17 5.84 -1.65
CA PHE A 92 -1.37 6.47 -0.62
C PHE A 92 -1.07 7.93 -1.00
N THR A 93 -1.41 8.86 -0.10
CA THR A 93 -1.01 10.25 -0.25
C THR A 93 0.46 10.42 0.13
N GLY A 94 1.32 10.56 -0.89
CA GLY A 94 2.74 10.85 -0.72
C GLY A 94 3.47 9.82 0.15
N GLU A 95 3.92 10.25 1.32
CA GLU A 95 4.82 9.48 2.19
C GLU A 95 4.09 8.68 3.28
N TYR A 96 2.75 8.63 3.22
CA TYR A 96 1.91 8.07 4.27
C TYR A 96 2.26 6.63 4.64
N LEU A 97 2.49 5.77 3.64
CA LEU A 97 2.81 4.36 3.87
C LEU A 97 4.01 4.20 4.81
N TYR A 98 5.13 4.85 4.47
CA TYR A 98 6.38 4.64 5.20
C TYR A 98 6.57 5.58 6.41
N LYS A 99 5.88 6.73 6.47
CA LYS A 99 5.97 7.67 7.61
C LYS A 99 4.91 7.43 8.69
N VAL A 100 3.77 6.84 8.34
CA VAL A 100 2.63 6.70 9.25
C VAL A 100 2.25 5.23 9.43
N LEU A 101 1.90 4.53 8.34
CA LEU A 101 1.35 3.17 8.44
C LEU A 101 2.37 2.14 8.92
N LEU A 102 3.54 2.06 8.27
CA LEU A 102 4.58 1.10 8.63
C LEU A 102 5.17 1.34 10.03
N PRO A 103 5.48 2.59 10.45
CA PRO A 103 5.92 2.86 11.82
C PRO A 103 4.85 2.53 12.89
N GLY A 104 3.57 2.65 12.55
CA GLY A 104 2.45 2.24 13.42
C GLY A 104 2.30 0.72 13.58
N CYS A 105 3.05 -0.10 12.84
CA CYS A 105 2.97 -1.57 12.90
C CYS A 105 4.31 -2.17 13.35
N PRO A 106 4.67 -2.07 14.66
CA PRO A 106 6.02 -2.40 15.14
C PRO A 106 6.39 -3.89 15.13
N VAL A 107 5.43 -4.79 14.84
CA VAL A 107 5.68 -6.23 14.74
C VAL A 107 5.37 -6.79 13.35
N LEU A 108 5.23 -5.91 12.34
CA LEU A 108 4.88 -6.31 10.98
C LEU A 108 6.02 -7.09 10.34
N GLU A 109 5.80 -8.37 10.05
CA GLU A 109 6.79 -9.28 9.47
C GLU A 109 6.58 -9.50 7.97
N GLU A 110 5.33 -9.41 7.49
CA GLU A 110 4.94 -9.67 6.11
C GLU A 110 4.17 -8.48 5.53
N LEU A 111 4.67 -7.93 4.43
CA LEU A 111 4.00 -6.88 3.67
C LEU A 111 3.80 -7.36 2.22
N SER A 112 2.60 -7.18 1.70
CA SER A 112 2.28 -7.41 0.30
C SER A 112 1.54 -6.20 -0.25
N VAL A 113 2.07 -5.61 -1.32
CA VAL A 113 1.48 -4.48 -2.03
C VAL A 113 1.21 -4.91 -3.46
N HIS A 114 -0.05 -4.84 -3.87
CA HIS A 114 -0.53 -5.23 -5.19
C HIS A 114 -1.28 -4.06 -5.81
N HIS A 115 -0.71 -3.41 -6.83
CA HIS A 115 -1.40 -2.38 -7.61
C HIS A 115 -1.44 -2.80 -9.07
N GLU A 116 -2.66 -2.94 -9.59
CA GLU A 116 -2.96 -3.24 -10.99
C GLU A 116 -3.88 -2.13 -11.52
N ASP A 117 -3.43 -1.41 -12.55
CA ASP A 117 -4.10 -0.21 -13.10
C ASP A 117 -4.56 0.83 -12.04
N PHE A 118 -3.77 1.04 -10.98
CA PHE A 118 -4.17 1.91 -9.87
C PHE A 118 -3.08 2.94 -9.53
N GLU A 119 -3.44 4.22 -9.57
CA GLU A 119 -2.56 5.36 -9.28
C GLU A 119 -2.15 5.41 -7.80
N GLY A 120 -1.00 6.02 -7.49
CA GLY A 120 -0.57 6.26 -6.11
C GLY A 120 0.32 5.18 -5.50
N MET A 121 1.32 4.71 -6.27
CA MET A 121 2.35 3.82 -5.76
C MET A 121 3.25 4.57 -4.76
N PRO A 122 3.68 3.92 -3.67
CA PRO A 122 4.59 4.53 -2.71
C PRO A 122 6.00 4.69 -3.31
N TRP A 123 6.66 5.82 -3.02
CA TRP A 123 8.05 6.05 -3.47
C TRP A 123 9.10 5.33 -2.63
N CYS A 124 8.71 4.86 -1.44
CA CYS A 124 9.61 4.24 -0.49
C CYS A 124 8.85 3.21 0.37
N ILE A 125 9.47 2.04 0.56
CA ILE A 125 9.06 1.06 1.55
C ILE A 125 10.21 0.93 2.56
N ALA A 126 9.99 1.47 3.76
CA ALA A 126 10.97 1.48 4.84
C ALA A 126 10.39 0.82 6.10
N SER A 127 10.99 -0.29 6.54
CA SER A 127 10.70 -0.89 7.84
C SER A 127 11.78 -1.90 8.22
N LYS A 128 12.21 -1.84 9.49
CA LYS A 128 13.15 -2.80 10.06
C LYS A 128 12.49 -4.10 10.54
N THR A 129 11.17 -4.18 10.56
CA THR A 129 10.46 -5.35 11.11
C THR A 129 10.10 -6.37 10.03
N ILE A 130 9.98 -5.89 8.78
CA ILE A 130 9.55 -6.69 7.63
C ILE A 130 10.64 -7.72 7.28
N LYS A 131 10.22 -8.98 7.20
CA LYS A 131 11.02 -10.14 6.80
C LYS A 131 10.62 -10.66 5.41
N LYS A 132 9.37 -10.49 5.00
CA LYS A 132 8.88 -10.84 3.67
C LYS A 132 8.20 -9.65 3.03
N LEU A 133 8.64 -9.30 1.84
CA LEU A 133 8.09 -8.22 1.04
C LEU A 133 7.69 -8.78 -0.32
N SER A 134 6.41 -8.60 -0.67
CA SER A 134 5.90 -8.84 -2.01
C SER A 134 5.40 -7.53 -2.58
N VAL A 135 5.88 -7.16 -3.76
CA VAL A 135 5.47 -5.96 -4.47
C VAL A 135 5.11 -6.37 -5.89
N TYR A 136 3.88 -6.07 -6.27
CA TYR A 136 3.37 -6.28 -7.61
C TYR A 136 2.78 -4.97 -8.11
N TYR A 137 3.41 -4.45 -9.15
CA TYR A 137 3.11 -3.19 -9.77
C TYR A 137 2.94 -3.41 -11.27
N ASP A 138 1.71 -3.29 -11.74
CA ASP A 138 1.38 -3.38 -13.17
C ASP A 138 0.63 -2.11 -13.58
N VAL A 139 1.38 -1.00 -13.66
CA VAL A 139 0.84 0.33 -13.97
C VAL A 139 1.79 1.08 -14.91
N GLU A 140 1.68 0.83 -16.22
CA GLU A 140 2.53 1.45 -17.25
C GLU A 140 2.46 3.00 -17.21
N SER A 141 1.28 3.57 -16.94
CA SER A 141 1.07 5.02 -16.94
C SER A 141 1.83 5.77 -15.86
N GLU A 142 2.17 5.12 -14.75
CA GLU A 142 2.86 5.74 -13.60
C GLU A 142 4.38 5.75 -13.76
N VAL A 143 4.94 4.99 -14.69
CA VAL A 143 6.39 4.88 -14.90
C VAL A 143 7.02 6.25 -15.21
N ASP A 144 6.35 7.06 -16.02
CA ASP A 144 6.80 8.41 -16.37
C ASP A 144 6.67 9.40 -15.19
N PHE A 145 5.67 9.21 -14.32
CA PHE A 145 5.48 10.02 -13.10
C PHE A 145 6.47 9.64 -11.98
N MET A 146 7.02 8.43 -12.03
CA MET A 146 8.01 7.90 -11.08
C MET A 146 9.45 8.36 -11.37
N ALA A 147 9.65 9.61 -11.78
CA ALA A 147 10.98 10.21 -11.96
C ALA A 147 11.86 10.14 -10.69
N HIS A 148 11.22 10.00 -9.51
CA HIS A 148 11.89 9.83 -8.22
C HIS A 148 12.43 8.41 -7.99
N GLY A 149 11.93 7.41 -8.73
CA GLY A 149 12.30 6.01 -8.56
C GLY A 149 11.68 5.36 -7.32
N MET A 150 12.11 4.13 -7.02
CA MET A 150 11.67 3.38 -5.85
C MET A 150 12.83 3.13 -4.89
N SER A 151 12.57 3.29 -3.59
CA SER A 151 13.55 3.01 -2.54
C SER A 151 13.06 1.94 -1.58
N PHE A 152 13.99 1.11 -1.11
CA PHE A 152 13.76 0.06 -0.13
C PHE A 152 14.72 0.24 1.04
N ASP A 153 14.19 0.37 2.26
CA ASP A 153 14.96 0.27 3.50
C ASP A 153 14.37 -0.81 4.40
N ALA A 154 14.78 -2.05 4.14
CA ALA A 154 14.30 -3.25 4.80
C ALA A 154 15.49 -4.13 5.22
N SER A 155 16.28 -3.62 6.17
CA SER A 155 17.51 -4.28 6.65
C SER A 155 17.35 -5.69 7.24
N ASN A 156 16.13 -6.09 7.66
CA ASN A 156 15.86 -7.44 8.16
C ASN A 156 15.11 -8.32 7.14
N LEU A 157 15.06 -7.91 5.88
CA LEU A 157 14.37 -8.64 4.84
C LEU A 157 15.04 -9.99 4.57
N VAL A 158 14.22 -11.03 4.48
CA VAL A 158 14.60 -12.42 4.21
C VAL A 158 14.07 -12.89 2.86
N SER A 159 12.93 -12.36 2.41
CA SER A 159 12.33 -12.70 1.11
C SER A 159 11.84 -11.45 0.40
N LEU A 160 12.21 -11.31 -0.86
CA LEU A 160 11.67 -10.30 -1.77
C LEU A 160 11.07 -10.97 -3.02
N ASP A 161 9.81 -10.68 -3.27
CA ASP A 161 9.13 -10.90 -4.55
C ASP A 161 8.78 -9.53 -5.13
N TYR A 162 9.37 -9.16 -6.26
CA TYR A 162 9.19 -7.84 -6.88
C TYR A 162 8.84 -7.98 -8.36
N TYR A 163 7.72 -7.38 -8.75
CA TYR A 163 7.24 -7.27 -10.12
C TYR A 163 6.88 -5.82 -10.39
N ASP A 164 7.52 -5.20 -11.38
CA ASP A 164 7.29 -3.81 -11.78
C ASP A 164 7.81 -3.53 -13.20
N TYR A 165 7.47 -2.37 -13.77
CA TYR A 165 8.16 -1.80 -14.92
C TYR A 165 9.53 -1.25 -14.52
N ALA A 166 10.46 -1.22 -15.47
CA ALA A 166 11.78 -0.65 -15.25
C ALA A 166 11.69 0.85 -14.91
N LEU A 167 11.92 1.18 -13.65
CA LEU A 167 11.95 2.57 -13.20
C LEU A 167 13.25 3.27 -13.63
N TYR A 168 13.19 4.59 -13.77
CA TYR A 168 14.36 5.41 -14.14
C TYR A 168 15.55 5.24 -13.19
N LYS A 169 15.29 5.05 -11.88
CA LYS A 169 16.32 4.83 -10.87
C LYS A 169 15.78 4.10 -9.65
N TYR A 170 16.70 3.49 -8.90
CA TYR A 170 16.46 2.95 -7.55
C TYR A 170 17.45 3.62 -6.60
N PRO A 171 17.10 4.77 -5.98
CA PRO A 171 18.07 5.61 -5.27
C PRO A 171 18.71 4.95 -4.06
N GLN A 172 17.93 4.16 -3.30
CA GLN A 172 18.38 3.50 -2.09
C GLN A 172 17.76 2.10 -2.00
N VAL A 173 18.61 1.09 -1.96
CA VAL A 173 18.21 -0.32 -1.82
C VAL A 173 19.02 -0.93 -0.69
N ASN A 174 18.50 -0.85 0.52
CA ASN A 174 19.06 -1.45 1.72
C ASN A 174 18.23 -2.68 2.10
N LEU A 175 18.62 -3.83 1.58
CA LEU A 175 18.00 -5.12 1.87
C LEU A 175 18.88 -5.91 2.84
N GLY A 176 18.26 -6.79 3.63
CA GLY A 176 18.99 -7.60 4.59
C GLY A 176 20.07 -8.48 3.94
N PRO A 177 21.20 -8.74 4.63
CA PRO A 177 22.32 -9.47 4.05
C PRO A 177 21.99 -10.91 3.62
N TRP A 178 20.90 -11.47 4.13
CA TRP A 178 20.40 -12.82 3.83
C TRP A 178 19.10 -12.83 3.01
N SER A 179 18.73 -11.69 2.42
CA SER A 179 17.53 -11.61 1.57
C SER A 179 17.63 -12.61 0.42
N LYS A 180 16.79 -13.64 0.44
CA LYS A 180 16.50 -14.47 -0.71
C LYS A 180 15.65 -13.63 -1.66
N LEU A 181 16.22 -13.31 -2.80
CA LEU A 181 15.49 -12.77 -3.93
C LEU A 181 14.84 -13.96 -4.61
N SER A 182 13.56 -14.20 -4.31
CA SER A 182 12.83 -15.37 -4.80
C SER A 182 12.45 -15.15 -6.25
N TRP A 183 11.88 -13.97 -6.57
CA TRP A 183 11.56 -13.56 -7.93
C TRP A 183 11.70 -12.03 -8.07
N ILE A 184 12.55 -11.59 -8.99
CA ILE A 184 12.59 -10.20 -9.46
C ILE A 184 12.24 -10.23 -10.94
N PHE A 185 11.10 -9.67 -11.28
CA PHE A 185 10.67 -9.48 -12.66
C PHE A 185 10.54 -7.98 -12.91
N ILE A 186 11.40 -7.48 -13.79
CA ILE A 186 11.36 -6.09 -14.23
C ILE A 186 10.98 -6.09 -15.70
N ILE A 187 9.84 -5.48 -16.03
CA ILE A 187 9.39 -5.32 -17.41
C ILE A 187 10.30 -4.26 -18.05
N LEU A 188 11.15 -4.70 -18.99
CA LEU A 188 12.07 -3.83 -19.73
C LEU A 188 11.42 -3.17 -20.96
N GLU A 189 10.16 -3.46 -21.25
CA GLU A 189 9.45 -2.85 -22.38
C GLU A 189 9.25 -1.36 -22.14
N ASN A 190 10.20 -0.59 -22.64
CA ASN A 190 9.98 0.80 -22.94
C ASN A 190 9.25 0.81 -24.29
N LYS A 191 7.91 0.88 -24.28
CA LYS A 191 7.11 1.09 -25.49
C LYS A 191 7.25 2.53 -25.96
N SER A 192 8.50 2.95 -26.18
CA SER A 192 8.82 4.15 -26.92
C SER A 192 8.51 3.88 -28.39
N ARG A 193 7.25 4.13 -28.80
CA ARG A 193 6.85 4.66 -30.12
C ARG A 193 5.33 4.65 -30.30
N GLY A 194 4.74 5.84 -30.28
CA GLY A 194 3.34 6.03 -30.68
C GLY A 194 2.75 7.42 -30.47
N ARG A 195 3.54 8.50 -30.47
CA ARG A 195 2.98 9.83 -30.81
C ARG A 195 3.30 10.09 -32.28
N ILE A 196 2.28 9.97 -33.12
CA ILE A 196 2.21 10.61 -34.44
C ILE A 196 1.53 11.95 -34.22
#